data_AF-A0A945K580-F1
#
_entry.id   AF-A0A945K580-F1
#
_cell.length_a   1.000
_cell.length_b   1.000
_cell.length_c   1.000
_cell.angle_alpha   90.00
_cell.angle_beta   90.00
_cell.angle_gamma   90.00
#
_symmetry.space_group_name_H-M   'P 1'
#
loop_
_entity.id
_entity.type
_entity.pdbx_description
1 polymer ?
#
loop_
_entity_poly.entity_id
_entity_poly.type
_entity_poly.pdbx_seq_one_letter_code
_entity_poly.pdbx_strand_id
1 'polypeptide(L)' 'MKAHPPIARACVLIAACGFLLIYGGCGYYHYAGPLAPASQQRADMQVNHEGLVIFERGDLLIQMRAVTDRELNQQFAS' A
#
# COMPACT_ATOMS: atom_id res chain seq x y z
N MET A 1 -15.40 30.22 -31.09
CA MET A 1 -15.25 28.87 -30.50
C MET A 1 -14.87 27.92 -31.62
N LYS A 2 -13.59 27.51 -31.74
CA LYS A 2 -13.09 26.73 -32.88
C LYS A 2 -13.32 25.25 -32.58
N ALA A 3 -14.27 24.62 -33.27
CA ALA A 3 -14.59 23.20 -33.07
C ALA A 3 -13.44 22.33 -33.58
N HIS A 4 -12.81 21.58 -32.69
CA HIS A 4 -11.76 20.62 -33.05
C HIS A 4 -12.38 19.36 -33.67
N PRO A 5 -11.74 18.78 -34.72
CA PRO A 5 -12.24 17.56 -35.36
C PRO A 5 -12.29 16.40 -34.35
N PRO A 6 -13.20 15.42 -34.54
CA PRO A 6 -13.45 14.35 -33.56
C PRO A 6 -12.19 13.55 -33.21
N ILE A 7 -11.26 13.41 -34.16
CA ILE A 7 -9.98 12.73 -33.97
C ILE A 7 -9.06 13.51 -33.04
N ALA A 8 -9.00 14.84 -33.18
CA ALA A 8 -8.19 15.69 -32.30
C ALA A 8 -8.71 15.68 -30.85
N ARG A 9 -10.03 15.57 -30.67
CA ARG A 9 -10.63 15.41 -29.34
C ARG A 9 -10.27 14.06 -28.70
N ALA A 10 -10.31 12.98 -29.47
CA ALA A 10 -9.94 11.66 -28.98
C ALA A 10 -8.46 11.60 -28.55
N CYS A 11 -7.55 12.16 -29.35
CA CYS A 11 -6.12 12.21 -29.00
C CYS A 11 -5.86 13.01 -27.71
N VAL A 12 -6.54 14.15 -27.53
CA VAL A 12 -6.41 14.94 -26.30
C VAL A 12 -6.92 14.18 -25.07
N LEU A 13 -8.05 13.48 -25.19
CA LEU A 13 -8.60 12.66 -24.10
C LEU A 13 -7.69 11.48 -23.75
N ILE A 14 -7.15 10.78 -24.75
CA ILE A 14 -6.23 9.67 -24.55
C ILE A 14 -4.93 10.15 -23.88
N ALA A 15 -4.37 11.27 -24.34
CA ALA A 15 -3.18 11.87 -23.74
C ALA A 15 -3.43 12.31 -22.28
N ALA A 16 -4.59 12.92 -22.00
CA ALA A 16 -4.96 13.32 -20.65
C ALA A 16 -5.16 12.11 -19.71
N CYS A 17 -5.80 11.04 -20.18
CA CYS A 17 -5.95 9.80 -19.41
C CYS A 17 -4.59 9.14 -19.14
N GLY A 18 -3.71 9.07 -20.14
CA GLY A 18 -2.36 8.53 -19.97
C GLY A 18 -1.55 9.32 -18.95
N PHE A 19 -1.62 10.66 -18.99
CA PHE A 19 -0.97 11.53 -18.01
C PHE A 19 -1.49 11.30 -16.59
N LEU A 20 -2.81 11.22 -16.41
CA LEU A 20 -3.41 10.96 -15.09
C LEU A 20 -3.02 9.59 -14.52
N LEU A 21 -2.91 8.56 -15.35
CA LEU A 21 -2.51 7.23 -14.89
C LEU A 21 -1.02 7.18 -14.50
N ILE A 22 -0.15 7.84 -15.26
CA ILE A 22 1.29 7.87 -14.98
C ILE A 22 1.59 8.69 -13.71
N TYR A 23 0.97 9.85 -13.54
CA TYR A 23 1.23 10.72 -12.39
C TYR A 23 0.40 10.38 -11.16
N GLY A 24 -0.82 9.85 -11.33
CA GLY A 24 -1.70 9.47 -10.22
C GLY A 24 -1.37 8.12 -9.58
N GLY A 25 -0.68 7.22 -10.31
CA GLY A 25 -0.32 5.88 -9.83
C GLY A 25 0.99 5.80 -9.03
N CYS A 26 1.83 6.84 -9.05
CA CYS A 26 3.18 6.79 -8.46
C CYS A 26 3.27 7.24 -6.99
N GLY A 27 2.14 7.53 -6.34
CA GLY A 27 2.12 7.88 -4.93
C GLY A 27 1.86 6.65 -4.06
N TYR A 28 2.91 6.10 -3.45
CA TYR A 28 2.74 5.42 -2.16
C TYR A 28 1.99 6.42 -1.28
N TYR A 29 0.76 6.10 -0.87
CA TYR A 29 -0.06 7.02 -0.09
C TYR A 29 0.72 7.36 1.18
N HIS A 30 1.26 8.59 1.26
CA HIS A 30 1.96 9.16 2.42
C HIS A 30 1.07 9.29 3.68
N TYR A 31 -0.14 8.70 3.66
CA TYR A 31 -1.10 8.72 4.77
C TYR A 31 -0.78 7.75 5.91
N ALA A 32 0.32 7.00 5.83
CA ALA A 32 0.92 6.47 7.03
C ALA A 32 1.88 7.53 7.57
N GLY A 33 1.37 8.49 8.35
CA GLY A 33 2.21 9.17 9.34
C GLY A 33 2.89 8.13 10.26
N PRO A 34 3.74 8.55 11.22
CA PRO A 34 4.33 7.61 12.18
C PRO A 34 3.24 6.68 12.70
N LEU A 35 3.44 5.37 12.55
CA LEU A 35 2.47 4.35 12.96
C LEU A 35 2.07 4.63 14.41
N ALA A 36 0.89 5.21 14.60
CA ALA A 36 0.38 5.53 15.92
C ALA A 36 -0.25 4.26 16.48
N PRO A 37 -0.03 3.94 17.76
CA PRO A 37 -0.74 2.85 18.40
C PRO A 37 -2.25 3.11 18.27
N ALA A 38 -2.98 2.15 17.70
CA ALA A 38 -4.43 2.19 17.70
C ALA A 38 -4.92 2.13 19.15
N SER A 39 -6.02 2.83 19.46
CA SER A 39 -6.64 2.77 20.78
C SER A 39 -7.12 1.38 21.16
N GLN A 40 -7.40 0.53 20.16
CA GLN A 40 -7.83 -0.84 20.34
C GLN A 40 -7.26 -1.73 19.23
N GLN A 41 -6.82 -2.92 19.62
CA GLN A 41 -6.41 -3.97 18.70
C GLN A 41 -7.61 -4.47 17.90
N ARG A 42 -7.42 -4.71 16.59
CA ARG A 42 -8.49 -5.24 15.75
C ARG A 42 -8.86 -6.66 16.18
N ALA A 43 -10.14 -7.01 16.04
CA ALA A 43 -10.65 -8.33 16.42
C ALA A 43 -10.03 -9.49 15.61
N ASP A 44 -9.55 -9.22 14.40
CA ASP A 44 -8.85 -10.16 13.53
C ASP A 44 -7.34 -10.29 13.86
N MET A 45 -6.87 -9.69 14.96
CA MET A 45 -5.49 -9.81 15.45
C MET A 45 -5.45 -10.30 16.88
N GLN A 46 -4.56 -11.25 17.18
CA GLN A 46 -4.29 -11.74 18.54
C GLN A 46 -2.78 -11.78 18.81
N VAL A 47 -2.38 -11.51 20.05
CA VAL A 47 -0.99 -11.69 20.48
C VAL A 47 -0.93 -12.99 21.28
N ASN A 48 -0.06 -13.92 20.86
CA ASN A 48 0.11 -15.19 21.56
C ASN A 48 1.05 -15.03 22.79
N HIS A 49 1.22 -16.12 23.56
CA HIS A 49 2.07 -16.14 24.75
C HIS A 49 3.57 -15.89 24.47
N GLU A 50 4.00 -16.07 23.23
CA GLU A 50 5.38 -15.87 22.77
C GLU A 50 5.60 -14.44 22.22
N GLY A 51 4.56 -13.60 22.21
CA GLY A 51 4.62 -12.24 21.68
C GLY A 51 4.48 -12.17 20.15
N LEU A 52 4.07 -13.24 19.48
CA LEU A 52 3.73 -13.23 18.06
C LEU A 52 2.36 -12.60 17.84
N VAL A 53 2.25 -11.75 16.83
CA VAL A 53 0.97 -11.22 16.36
C VAL A 53 0.43 -12.15 15.28
N ILE A 54 -0.73 -12.74 15.54
CA ILE A 54 -1.44 -13.61 14.62
C ILE A 54 -2.61 -12.81 14.03
N PHE A 55 -2.68 -12.76 12.70
CA PHE A 55 -3.81 -12.22 11.96
C PHE A 55 -4.48 -13.35 11.17
N GLU A 56 -5.79 -13.46 11.29
CA GLU A 56 -6.57 -14.52 10.63
C GLU A 56 -7.79 -13.93 9.92
N ARG A 57 -7.99 -14.32 8.66
CA ARG A 57 -9.17 -13.95 7.87
C ARG A 57 -9.52 -15.06 6.88
N GLY A 58 -10.56 -15.84 7.19
CA GLY A 58 -10.90 -17.02 6.40
C GLY A 58 -9.72 -17.99 6.40
N ASP A 59 -9.25 -18.41 5.23
CA ASP A 59 -8.10 -19.30 5.10
C ASP A 59 -6.74 -18.58 5.15
N LEU A 60 -6.72 -17.24 5.23
CA LEU A 60 -5.49 -16.46 5.32
C LEU A 60 -5.02 -16.35 6.77
N LEU A 61 -3.85 -16.93 7.06
CA LEU A 61 -3.15 -16.82 8.33
C LEU A 61 -1.81 -16.09 8.14
N ILE A 62 -1.61 -15.02 8.89
CA ILE A 62 -0.34 -14.26 8.92
C ILE A 62 0.18 -14.26 10.36
N GLN A 63 1.43 -14.67 10.55
CA GLN A 63 2.11 -14.60 11.84
C GLN A 63 3.28 -13.62 11.73
N MET A 64 3.33 -12.66 12.66
CA MET A 64 4.34 -11.62 12.70
C MET A 64 5.11 -11.69 14.01
N ARG A 65 6.44 -11.60 13.93
CA ARG A 65 7.34 -11.44 15.07
C ARG A 65 8.00 -10.08 14.97
N ALA A 66 8.19 -9.41 16.11
CA ALA A 66 9.08 -8.26 16.15
C ALA A 66 10.52 -8.70 15.88
N VAL A 67 11.15 -8.08 14.88
CA VAL A 67 12.56 -8.29 14.53
C VAL A 67 13.28 -6.95 14.59
N THR A 68 14.56 -6.98 14.93
CA THR A 68 15.40 -5.77 14.93
C THR A 68 15.86 -5.44 13.51
N ASP A 69 16.19 -4.17 13.24
CA ASP A 69 16.76 -3.77 11.93
C ASP A 69 18.00 -4.59 11.56
N ARG A 70 18.82 -4.93 12.57
CA ARG A 70 20.00 -5.77 12.38
C ARG A 70 19.62 -7.19 11.93
N GLU A 71 18.64 -7.81 12.58
CA GLU A 71 18.16 -9.17 12.26
C GLU A 71 17.48 -9.20 10.89
N LEU A 72 16.69 -8.18 10.55
CA LEU A 72 16.05 -8.04 9.25
C LEU A 72 17.09 -7.94 8.12
N ASN A 73 18.10 -7.09 8.29
CA ASN A 73 19.14 -6.86 7.27
C ASN A 73 20.05 -8.07 7.04
N GLN A 74 20.16 -9.00 8.00
CA GLN A 74 20.90 -10.25 7.79
C GLN A 74 20.33 -11.12 6.68
N GLN A 75 19.02 -11.02 6.41
CA GLN A 75 18.37 -11.79 5.34
C GLN A 75 18.66 -11.22 3.94
N PHE A 76 19.14 -9.98 3.83
CA PHE A 76 19.38 -9.27 2.57
C PHE A 76 20.87 -9.06 2.26
N ALA A 77 21.76 -9.41 3.17
CA ALA A 77 23.21 -9.36 2.95
C ALA A 77 23.65 -10.57 2.10
N SER A 78 23.65 -10.39 0.78
CA SER A 78 24.28 -11.30 -0.20
C SER A 78 25.77 -11.06 -0.33
#